data_AF-A0A2G5CXS1-F1
#
_entry.id   AF-A0A2G5CXS1-F1
#
_cell.length_a   1.000
_cell.length_b   1.000
_cell.length_c   1.000
_cell.angle_alpha   90.00
_cell.angle_beta   90.00
_cell.angle_gamma   90.00
#
_symmetry.space_group_name_H-M   'P 1'
#
loop_
_entity.id
_entity.type
_entity.pdbx_description
1 polymer ?
#
loop_
_entity_poly.entity_id
_entity_poly.type
_entity_poly.pdbx_seq_one_letter_code
_entity_poly.pdbx_strand_id
1 'polypeptide(L)'
;MVSGSGICAKRVVVDARHHMLGRLASIVAKELLNGQKVVIVRCEEICLSGGLVRQKMKYLRFLRKRMNTKPSHGPIHFRAPAKILWRTIRGMIPHKTKRGAAALARLKAYEGIPPPYDKIKRMVIPDALKLGFASSTWTQILLVGSPFIRGWMESLRYHQGT
;
A
#
# COMPACT_ATOMS: atom_id res chain seq x y z
N MET A 1 -5.39 20.71 15.68
CA MET A 1 -4.05 20.69 16.32
C MET A 1 -3.43 19.28 16.19
N VAL A 2 -2.71 19.00 15.11
CA VAL A 2 -1.55 18.09 15.07
C VAL A 2 -0.49 18.74 14.17
N SER A 3 -0.20 20.01 14.46
CA SER A 3 1.01 20.70 14.03
C SER A 3 2.11 20.37 15.05
N GLY A 4 2.42 19.08 15.19
CA GLY A 4 3.30 18.57 16.24
C GLY A 4 4.09 17.32 15.86
N SER A 5 4.09 16.92 14.59
CA SER A 5 5.01 15.91 14.07
C SER A 5 6.18 16.61 13.39
N GLY A 6 6.93 17.41 14.15
CA GLY A 6 8.33 17.66 13.82
C GLY A 6 9.07 16.35 14.04
N ILE A 7 9.02 15.44 13.06
CA ILE A 7 9.58 14.11 13.20
C ILE A 7 11.09 14.21 13.08
N CYS A 8 11.76 14.47 14.20
CA CYS A 8 13.21 14.33 14.36
C CYS A 8 13.51 13.01 15.12
N ALA A 9 12.88 11.91 14.71
CA ALA A 9 13.14 10.60 15.31
C ALA A 9 14.11 9.82 14.43
N LYS A 10 15.09 9.11 15.02
CA LYS A 10 16.08 8.30 14.27
C LYS A 10 15.44 7.27 13.33
N ARG A 11 14.22 6.80 13.65
CA ARG A 11 13.38 5.91 12.84
C ARG A 11 11.92 5.99 13.31
N VAL A 12 10.98 6.15 12.38
CA VAL A 12 9.54 6.07 12.66
C VAL A 12 8.98 4.75 12.18
N VAL A 13 8.26 4.05 13.05
CA VAL A 13 7.50 2.84 12.71
C VAL A 13 6.04 3.23 12.59
N VAL A 14 5.45 3.03 11.42
CA VAL A 14 4.05 3.35 11.12
C VAL A 14 3.26 2.06 10.98
N ASP A 15 2.13 2.03 11.66
CA ASP A 15 1.16 0.95 11.56
C ASP A 15 0.20 1.19 10.39
N ALA A 16 0.13 0.28 9.41
CA ALA A 16 -0.75 0.46 8.25
C ALA A 16 -2.18 -0.08 8.45
N ARG A 17 -2.50 -0.68 9.60
CA ARG A 17 -3.83 -1.24 9.87
C ARG A 17 -4.91 -0.16 9.72
N HIS A 18 -5.96 -0.46 8.95
CA HIS A 18 -7.11 0.43 8.72
C HIS A 18 -6.74 1.82 8.16
N HIS A 19 -5.56 1.97 7.56
CA HIS A 19 -5.18 3.20 6.88
C HIS A 19 -5.61 3.18 5.42
N MET A 20 -5.90 4.35 4.87
CA MET A 20 -6.21 4.55 3.47
C MET A 20 -4.93 4.59 2.64
N LEU A 21 -4.75 3.62 1.71
CA LEU A 21 -3.52 3.42 0.93
C LEU A 21 -2.94 4.72 0.36
N GLY A 22 -3.78 5.50 -0.34
CA GLY A 22 -3.34 6.73 -1.00
C GLY A 22 -2.97 7.85 -0.03
N ARG A 23 -3.73 8.00 1.06
CA ARG A 23 -3.49 9.07 2.05
C ARG A 23 -2.24 8.80 2.86
N LEU A 24 -2.09 7.56 3.32
CA LEU A 24 -0.88 7.10 4.00
C LEU A 24 0.35 7.31 3.12
N ALA A 25 0.27 6.90 1.84
CA ALA A 25 1.38 7.03 0.91
C ALA A 25 1.78 8.50 0.67
N SER A 26 0.81 9.42 0.59
CA SER A 26 1.09 10.84 0.35
C SER A 26 1.84 11.48 1.53
N ILE A 27 1.41 11.21 2.76
CA ILE A 27 2.06 11.74 3.96
C ILE A 27 3.46 11.15 4.09
N VAL A 28 3.59 9.83 3.96
CA VAL A 28 4.89 9.15 4.02
C VAL A 28 5.85 9.64 2.94
N ALA A 29 5.38 9.89 1.71
CA ALA A 29 6.23 10.39 0.63
C ALA A 29 6.87 11.75 0.98
N LYS A 30 6.11 12.66 1.59
CA LYS A 30 6.61 13.96 2.05
C LYS A 30 7.67 13.79 3.14
N GLU A 31 7.41 12.93 4.12
CA GLU A 31 8.36 12.65 5.21
C GLU A 31 9.68 12.04 4.70
N LEU A 32 9.63 11.12 3.73
CA LEU A 32 10.83 10.55 3.13
C LEU A 32 11.69 11.60 2.41
N LEU A 33 11.05 12.60 1.78
CA LEU A 33 11.72 13.72 1.13
C LEU A 33 12.29 14.74 2.13
N ASN A 34 11.68 14.87 3.31
CA ASN A 34 12.20 15.64 4.44
C ASN A 34 13.40 14.96 5.11
N GLY A 35 13.72 13.72 4.75
CA GLY A 35 14.88 12.98 5.26
C GLY A 35 14.55 11.92 6.31
N GLN A 36 13.27 11.72 6.61
CA GLN A 36 12.85 10.80 7.66
C GLN A 36 13.03 9.33 7.24
N LYS A 37 13.47 8.49 8.20
CA LYS A 37 13.50 7.03 8.02
C LYS A 37 12.19 6.43 8.50
N VAL A 38 11.43 5.84 7.58
CA VAL A 38 10.08 5.33 7.84
C VAL A 38 10.03 3.83 7.58
N VAL A 39 9.51 3.09 8.54
CA VAL A 39 9.21 1.66 8.44
C VAL A 39 7.71 1.48 8.56
N ILE A 40 7.08 0.86 7.57
CA ILE A 40 5.65 0.55 7.57
C ILE A 40 5.49 -0.93 7.86
N VAL A 41 4.65 -1.26 8.84
CA VAL A 41 4.30 -2.63 9.23
C VAL A 41 2.82 -2.90 8.96
N ARG A 42 2.45 -4.18 8.88
CA ARG A 42 1.08 -4.64 8.58
C ARG A 42 0.50 -4.11 7.27
N CYS A 43 1.31 -4.12 6.21
CA CYS A 43 0.87 -3.63 4.89
C CYS A 43 -0.36 -4.38 4.34
N GLU A 44 -0.60 -5.61 4.77
CA GLU A 44 -1.74 -6.46 4.40
C GLU A 44 -3.09 -5.92 4.90
N GLU A 45 -3.10 -5.18 6.01
CA GLU A 45 -4.33 -4.64 6.63
C GLU A 45 -4.71 -3.24 6.10
N ILE A 46 -3.99 -2.72 5.10
CA ILE A 46 -4.27 -1.43 4.51
C ILE A 46 -5.56 -1.47 3.68
N CYS A 47 -6.30 -0.37 3.70
CA CYS A 47 -7.62 -0.25 3.10
C CYS A 47 -7.60 0.58 1.80
N LEU A 48 -8.45 0.16 0.86
CA LEU A 48 -8.77 0.84 -0.39
C LEU A 48 -10.25 1.25 -0.39
N SER A 49 -10.55 2.41 -0.95
CA SER A 49 -11.92 2.92 -1.08
C SER A 49 -12.72 2.17 -2.13
N GLY A 50 -13.98 1.87 -1.85
CA GLY A 50 -14.85 1.14 -2.77
C GLY A 50 -14.80 -0.38 -2.59
N GLY A 51 -15.84 -1.04 -3.12
CA GLY A 51 -16.03 -2.47 -3.03
C GLY A 51 -15.02 -3.32 -3.80
N LEU A 52 -14.98 -4.61 -3.45
CA LEU A 52 -13.98 -5.57 -3.91
C LEU A 52 -13.94 -5.70 -5.43
N VAL A 53 -15.10 -5.77 -6.09
CA VAL A 53 -15.20 -5.95 -7.54
C VAL A 53 -14.51 -4.80 -8.28
N ARG A 54 -14.80 -3.55 -7.89
CA ARG A 54 -14.21 -2.36 -8.50
C ARG A 54 -12.69 -2.34 -8.36
N GLN A 55 -12.18 -2.65 -7.17
CA GLN A 55 -10.75 -2.65 -6.92
C GLN A 55 -10.02 -3.80 -7.63
N LYS A 56 -10.63 -4.99 -7.66
CA LYS A 56 -10.13 -6.14 -8.41
C LYS A 56 -10.08 -5.84 -9.91
N MET A 57 -11.12 -5.24 -10.50
CA MET A 57 -11.13 -4.86 -11.92
C MET A 57 -10.04 -3.84 -12.25
N LYS A 58 -9.81 -2.86 -11.37
CA LYS A 58 -8.71 -1.89 -11.53
C LYS A 58 -7.34 -2.59 -11.51
N TYR A 59 -7.13 -3.53 -10.60
CA TYR A 59 -5.89 -4.29 -10.50
C TYR A 59 -5.69 -5.25 -11.70
N LEU A 60 -6.74 -5.94 -12.15
CA LEU A 60 -6.70 -6.79 -13.33
C LEU A 60 -6.38 -6.00 -14.62
N ARG A 61 -6.94 -4.80 -14.76
CA ARG A 61 -6.57 -3.88 -15.87
C ARG A 61 -5.09 -3.53 -15.82
N PHE A 62 -4.53 -3.34 -14.62
CA PHE A 62 -3.10 -3.10 -14.46
C PHE A 62 -2.28 -4.34 -14.89
N LEU A 63 -2.65 -5.54 -14.45
CA LEU A 63 -1.97 -6.80 -14.81
C LEU A 63 -1.99 -7.09 -16.32
N ARG A 64 -3.01 -6.64 -17.04
CA ARG A 64 -3.10 -6.79 -18.50
C ARG A 64 -2.02 -5.98 -19.25
N LYS A 65 -1.46 -4.93 -18.64
CA LYS A 65 -0.44 -4.09 -19.28
C LYS A 65 0.89 -4.84 -19.37
N ARG A 66 1.37 -5.08 -20.58
CA ARG A 66 2.68 -5.69 -20.87
C ARG A 66 3.30 -5.06 -22.11
N MET A 67 4.63 -5.08 -22.21
CA MET A 67 5.32 -4.73 -23.45
C MET A 67 5.11 -5.85 -24.46
N ASN A 68 4.75 -5.52 -25.71
CA ASN A 68 4.44 -6.53 -26.73
C ASN A 68 5.68 -7.27 -27.24
N THR A 69 6.81 -6.57 -27.36
CA THR A 69 8.08 -7.10 -27.86
C THR A 69 8.73 -8.06 -26.88
N LYS A 70 9.09 -7.58 -25.68
CA LYS A 70 9.70 -8.40 -24.62
C LYS A 70 9.09 -8.07 -23.26
N PRO A 71 8.15 -8.90 -22.76
CA PRO A 71 7.42 -8.63 -21.51
C PRO A 71 8.32 -8.39 -20.29
N SER A 72 9.53 -8.95 -20.25
CA SER A 72 10.45 -8.80 -19.11
C SER A 72 11.01 -7.39 -18.94
N HIS A 73 11.10 -6.58 -20.01
CA HIS A 73 11.50 -5.16 -19.92
C HIS A 73 10.29 -4.24 -19.73
N GLY A 74 9.08 -4.81 -19.67
CA GLY A 74 7.84 -4.06 -19.47
C GLY A 74 7.56 -3.72 -18.00
N PRO A 75 6.34 -3.21 -17.72
CA PRO A 75 5.90 -2.93 -16.36
C PRO A 75 5.89 -4.19 -15.49
N ILE A 76 6.60 -4.14 -14.36
CA ILE A 76 6.63 -5.24 -13.39
C ILE A 76 5.39 -5.18 -12.48
N HIS A 77 4.72 -6.32 -12.36
CA HIS A 77 3.50 -6.50 -11.59
C HIS A 77 3.79 -7.09 -10.21
N PHE A 78 3.93 -6.24 -9.19
CA PHE A 78 4.08 -6.72 -7.81
C PHE A 78 2.76 -7.28 -7.25
N ARG A 79 2.83 -8.44 -6.59
CA ARG A 79 1.68 -9.12 -5.96
C ARG A 79 1.60 -8.90 -4.45
N ALA A 80 2.74 -8.82 -3.79
CA ALA A 80 2.89 -8.59 -2.36
C ALA A 80 2.32 -7.21 -1.95
N PRO A 81 1.39 -7.10 -0.97
CA PRO A 81 0.84 -5.82 -0.52
C PRO A 81 1.90 -4.80 -0.09
N ALA A 82 3.01 -5.23 0.54
CA ALA A 82 4.10 -4.31 0.87
C ALA A 82 4.75 -3.70 -0.38
N LYS A 83 4.89 -4.47 -1.46
CA LYS A 83 5.44 -3.98 -2.74
C LYS A 83 4.43 -3.11 -3.51
N ILE A 84 3.13 -3.38 -3.37
CA ILE A 84 2.08 -2.50 -3.92
C ILE A 84 2.12 -1.13 -3.24
N LEU A 85 2.26 -1.10 -1.91
CA LEU A 85 2.44 0.14 -1.15
C LEU A 85 3.73 0.87 -1.58
N TRP A 86 4.85 0.15 -1.66
CA TRP A 86 6.13 0.71 -2.12
C TRP A 86 6.01 1.33 -3.50
N ARG A 87 5.30 0.68 -4.43
CA ARG A 87 5.08 1.20 -5.78
C ARG A 87 4.20 2.46 -5.79
N THR A 88 3.20 2.52 -4.90
CA THR A 88 2.36 3.72 -4.73
C THR A 88 3.21 4.90 -4.24
N ILE A 89 4.05 4.70 -3.23
CA ILE A 89 4.95 5.74 -2.69
C ILE A 89 6.00 6.15 -3.73
N ARG A 90 6.57 5.19 -4.47
CA ARG A 90 7.48 5.47 -5.59
C ARG A 90 6.84 6.33 -6.68
N GLY A 91 5.53 6.18 -6.90
CA GLY A 91 4.78 7.03 -7.84
C GLY A 91 4.63 8.47 -7.37
N MET A 92 4.73 8.74 -6.07
CA MET A 92 4.61 10.07 -5.45
C MET A 92 5.97 10.76 -5.24
N ILE A 93 7.08 10.06 -5.46
CA ILE A 93 8.45 10.56 -5.29
C ILE A 93 9.13 10.70 -6.66
N PRO A 94 9.96 11.75 -6.91
CA PRO A 94 10.77 11.89 -8.12
C PRO A 94 11.94 10.89 -8.16
N HIS A 95 11.63 9.60 -8.26
CA HIS A 95 12.53 8.46 -8.07
C HIS A 95 13.61 8.29 -9.15
N LYS A 96 13.52 9.02 -10.27
CA LYS A 96 14.58 9.05 -11.29
C LYS A 96 15.77 9.93 -10.88
N THR A 97 15.57 10.83 -9.91
CA THR A 97 16.62 11.71 -9.40
C THR A 97 17.39 11.04 -8.26
N LYS A 98 18.65 11.45 -8.04
CA LYS A 98 19.47 10.98 -6.92
C LYS A 98 18.80 11.21 -5.56
N ARG A 99 18.17 12.39 -5.38
CA ARG A 99 17.42 12.75 -4.16
C ARG A 99 16.25 11.79 -3.92
N GLY A 100 15.45 11.51 -4.96
CA GLY A 100 14.30 10.61 -4.85
C GLY A 100 14.71 9.16 -4.61
N ALA A 101 15.79 8.69 -5.23
CA ALA A 101 16.35 7.37 -4.97
C ALA A 101 16.81 7.23 -3.51
N ALA A 102 17.51 8.26 -2.98
CA ALA A 102 17.90 8.30 -1.57
C ALA A 102 16.70 8.31 -0.61
N ALA A 103 15.62 9.04 -0.96
CA ALA A 103 14.38 9.04 -0.18
C ALA A 103 13.72 7.64 -0.16
N LEU A 104 13.67 6.94 -1.29
CA LEU A 104 13.14 5.58 -1.35
C LEU A 104 13.97 4.57 -0.56
N ALA A 105 15.29 4.76 -0.48
CA ALA A 105 16.17 3.91 0.33
C ALA A 105 15.88 4.02 1.85
N ARG A 106 15.25 5.11 2.29
CA ARG A 106 14.83 5.30 3.69
C ARG A 106 13.54 4.57 4.06
N LEU A 107 12.76 4.16 3.06
CA LEU A 107 11.49 3.45 3.24
C LEU A 107 11.72 1.94 3.40
N LYS A 108 11.12 1.36 4.43
CA LYS A 108 10.95 -0.09 4.56
C LYS A 108 9.48 -0.42 4.73
N ALA A 109 9.00 -1.46 4.05
CA ALA A 109 7.60 -1.90 4.14
C ALA A 109 7.59 -3.42 4.35
N TYR A 110 6.83 -3.86 5.35
CA TYR A 110 6.73 -5.27 5.74
C TYR A 110 5.28 -5.72 5.82
N GLU A 111 5.09 -7.00 5.54
CA GLU A 111 3.83 -7.73 5.77
C GLU A 111 3.94 -8.36 7.16
N GLY A 112 2.91 -8.18 7.97
CA GLY A 112 2.96 -8.46 9.40
C GLY A 112 3.93 -7.54 10.15
N ILE A 113 4.43 -8.04 11.28
CA ILE A 113 5.33 -7.31 12.17
C ILE A 113 6.58 -8.17 12.41
N PRO A 114 7.69 -7.90 11.70
CA PRO A 114 8.92 -8.64 11.93
C PRO A 114 9.63 -8.17 13.21
N PRO A 115 10.29 -9.06 13.98
CA PRO A 115 11.26 -8.67 15.00
C PRO A 115 12.38 -7.83 14.36
N PRO A 116 12.86 -6.71 14.95
CA PRO A 116 12.63 -6.16 16.29
C PRO A 116 11.48 -5.13 16.38
N TYR A 117 10.69 -4.93 15.32
CA TYR A 117 9.69 -3.86 15.24
C TYR A 117 8.45 -4.11 16.11
N ASP A 118 8.30 -5.32 16.62
CA ASP A 118 7.23 -5.71 17.52
C ASP A 118 7.28 -4.98 18.88
N LYS A 119 8.51 -4.79 19.41
CA LYS A 119 8.75 -4.13 20.70
C LYS A 119 8.80 -2.60 20.60
N ILE A 120 8.86 -2.05 19.38
CA ILE A 120 8.99 -0.61 19.14
C ILE A 120 7.58 0.00 19.09
N LYS A 121 7.43 1.19 19.69
CA LYS A 121 6.17 1.93 19.61
C LYS A 121 5.81 2.22 18.15
N ARG A 122 4.62 1.75 17.77
CA ARG A 122 4.04 1.96 16.44
C ARG A 122 3.18 3.21 16.46
N MET A 123 3.39 4.05 15.45
CA MET A 123 2.66 5.30 15.27
C MET A 123 1.54 5.10 14.25
N VAL A 124 0.43 5.80 14.49
CA VAL A 124 -0.74 5.85 13.61
C VAL A 124 -0.85 7.26 13.06
N ILE A 125 -1.19 7.38 11.77
CA ILE A 125 -1.40 8.69 11.14
C ILE A 125 -2.90 8.99 11.12
N PRO A 126 -3.41 9.88 11.99
CA PRO A 126 -4.85 10.06 12.19
C PRO A 126 -5.57 10.49 10.90
N ASP A 127 -4.97 11.39 10.12
CA ASP A 127 -5.55 11.91 8.87
C ASP A 127 -5.76 10.83 7.79
N ALA A 128 -5.03 9.71 7.91
CA ALA A 128 -5.07 8.60 6.98
C ALA A 128 -5.93 7.42 7.49
N LEU A 129 -6.54 7.50 8.68
CA LEU A 129 -7.41 6.46 9.21
C LEU A 129 -8.75 6.38 8.47
N LYS A 130 -9.24 5.15 8.32
CA LYS A 130 -10.53 4.83 7.70
C LYS A 130 -11.75 5.39 8.44
N LEU A 131 -11.71 5.48 9.77
CA LEU A 131 -12.88 5.73 10.63
C LEU A 131 -13.64 7.03 10.32
N GLY A 132 -13.00 8.01 9.67
CA GLY A 132 -13.68 9.24 9.24
C GLY A 132 -14.64 9.11 8.05
N PHE A 133 -14.81 7.91 7.46
CA PHE A 133 -15.61 7.71 6.23
C PHE A 133 -16.69 6.65 6.41
N ALA A 134 -17.80 7.05 7.04
CA ALA A 134 -18.88 6.17 7.48
C ALA A 134 -19.73 5.52 6.37
N SER A 135 -19.67 5.96 5.10
CA SER A 135 -20.68 5.59 4.09
C SER A 135 -20.20 4.79 2.87
N SER A 136 -18.92 4.46 2.75
CA SER A 136 -18.41 3.74 1.57
C SER A 136 -18.09 2.28 1.88
N THR A 137 -18.27 1.37 0.92
CA THR A 137 -17.66 0.04 0.99
C THR A 137 -16.13 0.18 0.89
N TRP A 138 -15.36 -0.63 1.61
CA TRP A 138 -13.90 -0.60 1.57
C TRP A 138 -13.35 -2.01 1.38
N THR A 139 -12.20 -2.10 0.73
CA THR A 139 -11.55 -3.38 0.42
C THR A 139 -10.17 -3.42 1.05
N GLN A 140 -9.83 -4.49 1.77
CA GLN A 140 -8.45 -4.71 2.22
C GLN A 140 -7.55 -5.06 1.04
N ILE A 141 -6.31 -4.58 1.04
CA ILE A 141 -5.38 -4.76 -0.08
C ILE A 141 -5.08 -6.25 -0.38
N LEU A 142 -5.05 -7.08 0.66
CA LEU A 142 -4.77 -8.51 0.54
C LEU A 142 -5.81 -9.20 -0.36
N LEU A 143 -7.06 -8.76 -0.28
CA LEU A 143 -8.18 -9.27 -1.08
C LEU A 143 -8.07 -8.86 -2.56
N VAL A 144 -7.28 -7.85 -2.91
CA VAL A 144 -7.09 -7.45 -4.31
C VAL A 144 -6.04 -8.32 -5.00
N GLY A 145 -5.01 -8.74 -4.25
CA GLY A 145 -3.88 -9.53 -4.78
C GLY A 145 -4.07 -11.05 -4.72
N SER A 146 -4.97 -11.55 -3.86
CA SER A 146 -5.14 -12.98 -3.64
C SER A 146 -5.71 -13.71 -4.87
N PRO A 147 -5.05 -14.80 -5.35
CA PRO A 147 -5.61 -15.70 -6.34
C PRO A 147 -6.88 -16.42 -5.87
N PHE A 148 -7.07 -16.54 -4.55
CA PHE A 148 -8.15 -17.31 -3.93
C PHE A 148 -9.55 -16.83 -4.36
N ILE A 149 -9.68 -15.55 -4.72
CA ILE A 149 -10.96 -14.97 -5.17
C ILE A 149 -11.20 -15.23 -6.67
N ARG A 150 -10.22 -15.73 -7.46
CA ARG A 150 -10.56 -16.29 -8.78
C ARG A 150 -11.39 -17.57 -8.61
N GLY A 151 -10.91 -18.52 -7.80
CA GLY A 151 -11.63 -19.75 -7.49
C GLY A 151 -12.99 -19.49 -6.84
N TRP A 152 -13.08 -18.54 -5.90
CA TRP A 152 -14.36 -18.19 -5.25
C TRP A 152 -15.36 -17.48 -6.19
N MET A 153 -14.91 -16.60 -7.10
CA MET A 153 -15.79 -15.98 -8.10
C MET A 153 -16.17 -16.92 -9.27
N GLU A 154 -15.35 -17.93 -9.55
CA GLU A 154 -15.72 -19.03 -10.46
C GLU A 154 -16.74 -19.96 -9.81
N SER A 155 -16.59 -20.28 -8.52
CA SER A 155 -17.56 -21.06 -7.74
C SER A 155 -18.92 -20.35 -7.58
N LEU A 156 -18.94 -19.03 -7.33
CA LEU A 156 -20.18 -18.24 -7.29
C LEU A 156 -20.90 -18.14 -8.65
N ARG A 157 -20.17 -18.16 -9.78
CA ARG A 157 -20.78 -18.23 -11.11
C ARG A 157 -21.32 -19.61 -11.44
N TYR A 158 -20.72 -20.67 -10.89
CA TYR A 158 -21.23 -22.04 -11.00
C TYR A 158 -22.55 -22.24 -10.25
N HIS A 159 -22.79 -21.50 -9.16
CA HIS A 159 -24.02 -21.61 -8.36
C HIS A 159 -25.18 -20.71 -8.78
N GLN A 160 -25.00 -19.80 -9.75
CA GLN A 160 -26.08 -18.96 -10.30
C GLN A 160 -26.49 -19.33 -11.73
N GLY A 161 -26.07 -20.51 -12.21
CA GLY A 161 -26.42 -21.05 -13.52
C GLY A 161 -27.20 -22.36 -13.40
N THR A 162 -28.46 -22.26 -13.00
CA THR A 162 -29.56 -23.21 -13.25
C THR A 162 -30.83 -22.40 -13.43
#